data_AF-A0A258Y9S1-F1
#
_entry.id   AF-A0A258Y9S1-F1
#
_cell.length_a   1.000
_cell.length_b   1.000
_cell.length_c   1.000
_cell.angle_alpha   90.00
_cell.angle_beta   90.00
_cell.angle_gamma   90.00
#
_symmetry.space_group_name_H-M   'P 1'
#
loop_
_entity.id
_entity.type
_entity.pdbx_description
1 polymer ?
#
loop_
_entity_poly.entity_id
_entity_poly.type
_entity_poly.pdbx_seq_one_letter_code
_entity_poly.pdbx_strand_id
1 'polypeptide(L)'
;MEASQSHTISKTRYDYIITGAGCAGLSLLMRMMEDAFFADKQILLIDASPKQSNDRTWCFWENGAGLFESIVKHSWAKVQFASDYFSGLLDL
;
A
#
# COMPACT_ATOMS: atom_id res chain seq x y z
N MET A 1 10.91 16.04 49.82
CA MET A 1 9.71 15.20 49.59
C MET A 1 9.13 15.66 48.25
N GLU A 2 9.73 15.22 47.15
CA GLU A 2 9.27 15.55 45.80
C GLU A 2 8.41 14.40 45.29
N ALA A 3 7.14 14.70 45.04
CA ALA A 3 6.19 13.75 44.49
C ALA A 3 6.58 13.40 43.05
N SER A 4 6.91 12.15 42.82
CA SER A 4 7.19 11.58 41.51
C SER A 4 5.89 11.61 40.68
N GLN A 5 5.80 12.49 39.70
CA GLN A 5 4.65 12.51 38.78
C GLN A 5 4.68 11.27 37.89
N SER A 6 3.78 10.32 38.15
CA SER A 6 3.57 9.13 37.34
C SER A 6 3.00 9.54 35.98
N HIS A 7 3.83 9.52 34.94
CA HIS A 7 3.36 9.68 33.56
C HIS A 7 2.47 8.49 33.22
N THR A 8 1.16 8.71 33.23
CA THR A 8 0.20 7.71 32.75
C THR A 8 0.23 7.75 31.23
N ILE A 9 1.00 6.84 30.62
CA ILE A 9 0.93 6.65 29.17
C ILE A 9 -0.45 6.09 28.86
N SER A 10 -1.34 6.95 28.34
CA SER A 10 -2.57 6.52 27.68
C SER A 10 -2.22 5.50 26.61
N LYS A 11 -2.59 4.24 26.82
CA LYS A 11 -2.26 3.15 25.92
C LYS A 11 -3.11 3.29 24.65
N THR A 12 -2.55 3.88 23.60
CA THR A 12 -3.23 3.97 22.30
C THR A 12 -3.45 2.57 21.75
N ARG A 13 -4.70 2.24 21.45
CA ARG A 13 -5.09 0.93 20.91
C ARG A 13 -5.38 1.09 19.42
N TYR A 14 -4.82 0.19 18.63
CA TYR A 14 -5.08 0.09 17.19
C TYR A 14 -5.58 -1.32 16.90
N ASP A 15 -6.51 -1.45 15.97
CA ASP A 15 -7.04 -2.74 15.52
C ASP A 15 -6.06 -3.42 14.56
N TYR A 16 -5.34 -2.62 13.76
CA TYR A 16 -4.32 -3.08 12.82
C TYR A 16 -3.08 -2.19 12.89
N ILE A 17 -1.91 -2.82 12.74
CA ILE A 17 -0.63 -2.13 12.58
C ILE A 17 0.00 -2.61 11.28
N ILE A 18 0.30 -1.68 10.39
CA ILE A 18 1.03 -1.91 9.14
C ILE A 18 2.43 -1.32 9.32
N THR A 19 3.45 -2.18 9.30
CA THR A 19 4.86 -1.76 9.41
C THR A 19 5.51 -1.79 8.04
N GLY A 20 5.55 -0.63 7.39
CA GLY A 20 6.11 -0.39 6.07
C GLY A 20 5.13 0.33 5.16
N ALA A 21 5.45 1.57 4.80
CA ALA A 21 4.76 2.39 3.80
C ALA A 21 5.39 2.21 2.40
N GLY A 22 5.69 0.95 2.06
CA GLY A 22 6.04 0.55 0.69
C GLY A 22 4.79 0.26 -0.14
N CYS A 23 4.99 -0.21 -1.38
CA CYS A 23 3.89 -0.59 -2.29
C CYS A 23 2.93 -1.57 -1.61
N ALA A 24 3.42 -2.67 -1.03
CA ALA A 24 2.56 -3.66 -0.39
C ALA A 24 1.70 -3.09 0.76
N GLY A 25 2.31 -2.33 1.67
CA GLY A 25 1.61 -1.77 2.83
C GLY A 25 0.60 -0.69 2.45
N LEU A 26 0.96 0.20 1.51
CA LEU A 26 0.07 1.25 1.04
C LEU A 26 -1.05 0.70 0.16
N SER A 27 -0.78 -0.26 -0.74
CA SER A 27 -1.83 -0.93 -1.52
C SER A 27 -2.82 -1.67 -0.62
N LEU A 28 -2.35 -2.35 0.43
CA LEU A 28 -3.21 -2.98 1.41
C LEU A 28 -4.07 -1.94 2.14
N LEU A 29 -3.46 -0.88 2.66
CA LEU A 29 -4.18 0.19 3.37
C LEU A 29 -5.25 0.83 2.48
N MET A 30 -4.91 1.15 1.22
CA MET A 30 -5.87 1.70 0.26
C MET A 30 -7.09 0.78 0.09
N ARG A 31 -6.87 -0.53 -0.04
CA ARG A 31 -7.98 -1.49 -0.17
C ARG A 31 -8.78 -1.63 1.13
N MET A 32 -8.13 -1.59 2.29
CA MET A 32 -8.83 -1.56 3.58
C MET A 32 -9.69 -0.32 3.72
N MET A 33 -9.24 0.84 3.24
CA MET A 33 -9.99 2.09 3.30
C MET A 33 -11.25 2.10 2.41
N GLU A 34 -11.30 1.28 1.36
CA GLU A 34 -12.48 1.15 0.50
C GLU A 34 -13.54 0.18 1.02
N ASP A 35 -13.17 -0.71 1.95
CA ASP A 35 -14.07 -1.73 2.47
C ASP A 35 -14.72 -1.23 3.77
N ALA A 36 -16.05 -1.16 3.76
CA ALA A 36 -16.86 -0.70 4.89
C ALA A 36 -16.61 -1.50 6.19
N PHE A 37 -16.10 -2.73 6.10
CA PHE A 37 -15.68 -3.51 7.25
C PHE A 37 -14.65 -2.79 8.14
N PHE A 38 -13.79 -1.95 7.56
CA PHE A 38 -12.73 -1.24 8.28
C PHE A 38 -13.12 0.19 8.70
N ALA A 39 -14.34 0.65 8.40
CA ALA A 39 -14.75 2.03 8.63
C ALA A 39 -14.68 2.48 10.10
N ASP A 40 -14.82 1.55 11.05
CA ASP A 40 -14.74 1.77 12.49
C ASP A 40 -13.38 1.36 13.11
N LYS A 41 -12.41 0.95 12.29
CA LYS A 41 -11.13 0.40 12.74
C LYS A 41 -10.04 1.49 12.80
N GLN A 42 -9.24 1.45 13.86
CA GLN A 42 -8.06 2.30 14.00
C GLN A 42 -6.84 1.58 13.42
N ILE A 43 -6.29 2.10 12.33
CA ILE A 43 -5.15 1.51 11.62
C ILE A 43 -3.91 2.40 11.81
N LEU A 44 -2.85 1.84 12.36
CA LEU A 44 -1.56 2.52 12.50
C LEU A 44 -0.61 2.10 11.37
N LEU A 45 -0.15 3.07 10.57
CA LEU A 45 0.92 2.86 9.60
C LEU A 45 2.24 3.42 10.15
N ILE A 46 3.29 2.61 10.17
CA ILE A 46 4.64 3.00 10.60
C ILE A 46 5.61 2.70 9.47
N ASP A 47 6.47 3.66 9.14
CA ASP A 47 7.62 3.44 8.25
C ASP A 47 8.88 4.04 8.88
N ALA A 48 10.04 3.47 8.56
CA ALA A 48 11.33 3.98 9.05
C ALA A 48 11.74 5.30 8.37
N SER A 49 11.22 5.54 7.18
CA SER A 49 11.54 6.70 6.35
C SER A 49 10.33 7.64 6.22
N PRO A 50 10.52 8.96 6.31
CA PRO A 50 9.47 9.92 6.01
C PRO A 50 9.18 9.91 4.50
N LYS A 51 7.98 9.47 4.12
CA LYS A 51 7.50 9.44 2.74
C LYS A 51 6.94 10.80 2.32
N GLN A 52 7.84 11.73 2.00
CA GLN A 52 7.49 13.14 1.67
C GLN A 52 7.58 13.47 0.17
N SER A 53 8.06 12.54 -0.66
CA SER A 53 8.16 12.71 -2.10
C SER A 53 7.79 11.42 -2.83
N ASN A 54 7.34 11.56 -4.08
CA ASN A 54 7.10 10.43 -4.95
C ASN A 54 8.41 10.03 -5.63
N ASP A 55 9.18 9.16 -4.97
CA ASP A 55 10.53 8.75 -5.38
C ASP A 55 10.55 7.44 -6.20
N ARG A 56 9.39 6.83 -6.45
CA ARG A 56 9.28 5.50 -7.04
C ARG A 56 8.15 5.42 -8.06
N THR A 57 8.40 4.66 -9.12
CA THR A 57 7.35 4.19 -10.03
C THR A 57 6.85 2.84 -9.54
N TRP A 58 5.53 2.67 -9.45
CA TRP A 58 4.90 1.38 -9.19
C TRP A 58 4.27 0.87 -10.47
N CYS A 59 4.53 -0.40 -10.79
CA CYS A 59 3.94 -1.09 -11.92
C CYS A 59 3.08 -2.22 -11.39
N PHE A 60 1.93 -2.42 -12.01
CA PHE A 60 0.98 -3.45 -11.64
C PHE A 60 0.34 -4.04 -12.90
N TRP A 61 -0.35 -5.16 -12.71
CA TRP A 61 -1.13 -5.84 -13.72
C TRP A 61 -2.49 -6.11 -13.11
N GLU A 62 -3.56 -5.71 -13.79
CA GLU A 62 -4.92 -5.97 -13.37
C GLU A 62 -5.82 -6.19 -14.57
N ASN A 63 -6.99 -6.79 -14.34
CA ASN A 63 -7.97 -6.99 -15.38
C ASN A 63 -9.04 -5.90 -15.27
N GLY A 64 -9.12 -5.05 -16.29
CA GLY A 64 -10.02 -3.89 -16.32
C GLY A 64 -9.51 -2.71 -15.51
N ALA A 65 -10.32 -1.66 -15.41
CA ALA A 65 -9.97 -0.45 -14.67
C ALA A 65 -10.10 -0.68 -13.15
N GLY A 66 -9.01 -0.51 -12.41
CA GLY A 66 -8.99 -0.59 -10.96
C GLY A 66 -8.86 0.74 -10.24
N LEU A 67 -8.59 0.64 -8.94
CA LEU A 67 -8.45 1.78 -8.03
C LEU A 67 -7.37 2.78 -8.48
N PHE A 68 -6.31 2.28 -9.10
CA PHE A 68 -5.15 3.07 -9.48
C PHE A 68 -5.19 3.57 -10.92
N GLU A 69 -6.26 3.26 -11.69
CA GLU A 69 -6.34 3.61 -13.11
C GLU A 69 -6.18 5.12 -13.34
N SER A 70 -6.79 5.95 -12.48
CA SER A 70 -6.72 7.42 -12.58
C SER A 70 -5.32 8.02 -12.42
N ILE A 71 -4.37 7.27 -11.85
CA ILE A 71 -2.99 7.72 -11.60
C ILE A 71 -1.96 7.03 -12.49
N VAL A 72 -2.39 6.17 -13.41
CA VAL A 72 -1.51 5.52 -14.39
C VAL A 72 -0.84 6.57 -15.27
N LYS A 73 0.49 6.50 -15.38
CA LYS A 73 1.28 7.37 -16.26
C LYS A 73 1.58 6.73 -17.61
N HIS A 74 1.65 5.40 -17.66
CA HIS A 74 1.99 4.66 -18.87
C HIS A 74 1.38 3.24 -18.79
N SER A 75 0.84 2.77 -19.92
CA SER A 75 0.33 1.41 -20.09
C SER A 75 0.78 0.83 -21.43
N TRP A 76 0.76 -0.50 -21.55
CA TRP A 76 1.14 -1.22 -22.76
C TRP A 76 -0.03 -2.10 -23.21
N ALA A 77 -0.26 -2.18 -24.52
CA ALA A 77 -1.32 -3.01 -25.11
C ALA A 77 -0.87 -4.44 -25.40
N LYS A 78 0.45 -4.71 -25.39
CA LYS A 78 1.04 -6.01 -25.67
C LYS A 78 2.21 -6.28 -24.74
N VAL A 79 2.43 -7.54 -24.40
CA VAL A 79 3.60 -8.03 -23.66
C VAL A 79 4.34 -9.08 -24.49
N GLN A 80 5.66 -9.12 -24.40
CA GLN A 80 6.46 -10.19 -24.98
C GLN A 80 6.74 -11.26 -23.92
N PHE A 81 6.34 -12.50 -24.21
CA PHE A 81 6.73 -13.66 -23.41
C PHE A 81 7.87 -14.39 -24.11
N ALA A 82 8.87 -14.81 -23.33
CA ALA A 82 10.01 -15.59 -23.83
C ALA A 82 10.41 -16.67 -22.83
N SER A 83 10.45 -17.92 -23.30
CA SER A 83 10.96 -19.10 -22.60
C SER A 83 11.63 -20.05 -23.61
N ASP A 84 12.24 -21.13 -23.11
CA ASP A 84 12.90 -22.13 -23.97
C ASP A 84 11.93 -22.87 -24.91
N TYR A 85 10.63 -22.87 -24.59
CA TYR A 85 9.60 -23.65 -25.30
C TYR A 85 8.57 -22.79 -26.01
N PHE A 86 8.49 -21.49 -25.68
CA PHE A 86 7.54 -20.57 -26.29
C PHE A 86 8.07 -19.14 -26.26
N SER A 87 7.90 -18.44 -27.38
CA SER A 87 8.16 -17.01 -27.50
C SER A 87 7.09 -16.36 -28.36
N GLY A 88 6.56 -15.23 -27.92
CA GLY A 88 5.49 -14.56 -28.65
C GLY A 88 5.06 -13.24 -28.01
N LEU A 89 4.41 -12.40 -28.83
CA LEU A 89 3.66 -11.24 -28.35
C LEU A 89 2.26 -11.70 -27.92
N LEU A 90 1.84 -11.26 -26.74
CA LEU A 90 0.52 -11.49 -26.17
C LEU A 90 -0.19 -10.13 -26.06
N ASP A 91 -1.48 -10.11 -26.36
CA ASP A 91 -2.32 -8.95 -26.11
C ASP A 91 -2.68 -8.90 -24.61
N LEU A 92 -2.68 -7.69 -24.04
CA LEU A 92 -3.05 -7.40 -22.64
C LEU A 92 -4.50 -6.92 -22.55
#